data_AF-A0A925JWZ3-F1
#
_entry.id   AF-A0A925JWZ3-F1
#
_cell.length_a   1.000
_cell.length_b   1.000
_cell.length_c   1.000
_cell.angle_alpha   90.00
_cell.angle_beta   90.00
_cell.angle_gamma   90.00
#
_symmetry.space_group_name_H-M   'P 1'
#
loop_
_entity.id
_entity.type
_entity.pdbx_description
1 polymer ?
#
loop_
_entity_poly.entity_id
_entity_poly.type
_entity_poly.pdbx_seq_one_letter_code
_entity_poly.pdbx_strand_id
1 'polypeptide(L)'
;VQLGRFTAPILAERCSRNPSIAVVAQGAKQIRIGSETFRYDASSYFVGALYLPMEISVTGATKKAPYLGFVMELDLTHLPSMGDDASNAEPTKQGFCGASPVKPGQIS
;
A
#
# COMPACT_ATOMS: atom_id res chain seq x y z
N VAL A 1 -8.93 5.39 -9.99
CA VAL A 1 -7.47 5.14 -10.20
C VAL A 1 -6.74 6.47 -10.20
N GLN A 2 -5.64 6.58 -9.48
CA GLN A 2 -4.79 7.77 -9.38
C GLN A 2 -3.39 7.46 -9.90
N LEU A 3 -2.85 8.32 -10.76
CA LEU A 3 -1.50 8.19 -11.32
C LEU A 3 -0.53 9.14 -10.62
N GLY A 4 0.69 8.69 -10.36
CA GLY A 4 1.75 9.49 -9.72
C GLY A 4 3.01 9.50 -10.56
N ARG A 5 3.57 10.71 -10.77
CA ARG A 5 4.90 10.90 -11.37
C ARG A 5 5.71 11.86 -10.50
N PHE A 6 6.90 11.45 -10.10
CA PHE A 6 7.81 12.30 -9.33
C PHE A 6 9.21 12.27 -9.95
N THR A 7 9.80 13.44 -10.19
CA THR A 7 11.13 13.61 -10.77
C THR A 7 12.20 13.98 -9.74
N ALA A 8 11.83 13.99 -8.47
CA ALA A 8 12.70 14.22 -7.32
C ALA A 8 12.22 13.32 -6.16
N PRO A 9 13.10 13.00 -5.20
CA PRO A 9 12.70 12.27 -4.01
C PRO A 9 11.65 13.05 -3.21
N ILE A 10 10.74 12.32 -2.57
CA ILE A 10 9.79 12.88 -1.60
C ILE A 10 10.19 12.35 -0.24
N LEU A 11 10.49 13.26 0.70
CA LEU A 11 10.71 12.92 2.11
C LEU A 11 9.41 12.39 2.73
N ALA A 12 9.55 11.66 3.84
CA ALA A 12 8.45 10.99 4.52
C ALA A 12 7.23 11.92 4.74
N GLU A 13 6.18 11.69 3.96
CA GLU A 13 4.88 12.33 4.12
C GLU A 13 3.96 11.42 4.92
N ARG A 14 3.35 11.95 5.99
CA ARG A 14 2.33 11.22 6.74
C ARG A 14 1.01 11.27 5.99
N CYS A 15 0.44 10.11 5.73
CA CYS A 15 -0.89 10.01 5.17
C CYS A 15 -1.65 8.80 5.74
N SER A 16 -2.97 8.90 5.68
CA SER A 16 -3.89 7.81 5.93
C SER A 16 -4.72 7.63 4.68
N ARG A 17 -4.84 6.38 4.19
CA ARG A 17 -5.46 6.09 2.91
C ARG A 17 -6.51 4.99 3.03
N ASN A 18 -7.51 5.08 2.18
CA ASN A 18 -8.48 4.00 1.98
C ASN A 18 -7.75 2.71 1.56
N PRO A 19 -8.39 1.54 1.80
CA PRO A 19 -7.93 0.28 1.25
C PRO A 19 -7.61 0.44 -0.23
N SER A 20 -6.41 0.04 -0.63
CA SER A 20 -5.92 0.30 -1.98
C SER A 20 -4.83 -0.66 -2.41
N ILE A 21 -4.74 -0.87 -3.72
CA ILE A 21 -3.60 -1.50 -4.39
C ILE A 21 -2.74 -0.39 -4.98
N ALA A 22 -1.46 -0.39 -4.66
CA ALA A 22 -0.48 0.52 -5.24
C ALA A 22 0.58 -0.27 -6.01
N VAL A 23 0.79 0.11 -7.27
CA VAL A 23 1.75 -0.51 -8.17
C VAL A 23 2.78 0.53 -8.59
N VAL A 24 4.05 0.13 -8.59
CA VAL A 24 5.14 0.94 -9.11
C VAL A 24 5.48 0.42 -10.51
N ALA A 25 5.53 1.31 -11.49
CA ALA A 25 6.01 0.99 -12.83
C ALA A 25 7.50 1.35 -12.98
N GLN A 26 7.97 2.38 -12.29
CA GLN A 26 9.38 2.78 -12.28
C GLN A 26 9.78 3.44 -10.96
N GLY A 27 11.01 3.18 -10.52
CA GLY A 27 11.55 3.71 -9.27
C GLY A 27 11.16 2.84 -8.08
N ALA A 28 11.24 3.43 -6.88
CA ALA A 28 10.91 2.71 -5.65
C ALA A 28 10.24 3.63 -4.63
N LYS A 29 9.33 3.03 -3.87
CA LYS A 29 8.62 3.66 -2.77
C LYS A 29 9.00 2.98 -1.46
N GLN A 30 9.02 3.75 -0.39
CA GLN A 30 9.17 3.25 0.96
C GLN A 30 7.97 3.68 1.79
N ILE A 31 7.46 2.76 2.59
CA ILE A 31 6.33 2.97 3.50
C ILE A 31 6.78 2.58 4.90
N ARG A 32 6.52 3.43 5.88
CA ARG A 32 6.79 3.14 7.28
C ARG A 32 5.49 3.13 8.07
N ILE A 33 5.24 2.02 8.77
CA ILE A 33 4.06 1.78 9.60
C ILE A 33 4.57 1.47 11.00
N GLY A 34 4.29 2.36 11.95
CA GLY A 34 4.92 2.29 13.27
C GLY A 34 6.45 2.32 13.17
N SER A 35 7.10 1.25 13.64
CA SER A 35 8.56 1.04 13.57
C SER A 35 9.02 0.26 12.32
N GLU A 36 8.09 -0.33 11.56
CA GLU A 36 8.43 -1.19 10.42
C GLU A 36 8.52 -0.39 9.13
N THR A 37 9.51 -0.70 8.30
CA THR A 37 9.74 -0.04 7.01
C THR A 37 9.71 -1.05 5.88
N PHE A 38 8.82 -0.82 4.92
CA PHE A 38 8.61 -1.64 3.74
C PHE A 38 9.06 -0.88 2.50
N ARG A 39 9.88 -1.51 1.66
CA ARG A 39 10.30 -0.97 0.37
C ARG A 39 9.71 -1.83 -0.73
N TYR A 40 9.15 -1.19 -1.75
CA TYR A 40 8.67 -1.87 -2.95
C TYR A 40 8.99 -1.04 -4.20
N ASP A 41 9.27 -1.75 -5.29
CA ASP A 41 9.64 -1.20 -6.58
C ASP A 41 8.83 -1.87 -7.70
N ALA A 42 9.26 -1.72 -8.96
CA ALA A 42 8.55 -2.28 -10.10
C ALA A 42 8.38 -3.82 -10.08
N SER A 43 9.08 -4.53 -9.19
CA SER A 43 8.95 -5.97 -9.01
C SER A 43 7.93 -6.37 -7.94
N SER A 44 7.25 -5.42 -7.30
CA SER A 44 6.33 -5.70 -6.19
C SER A 44 5.17 -4.69 -6.15
N TYR A 45 4.02 -5.12 -5.64
CA TYR A 45 2.89 -4.24 -5.38
C TYR A 45 2.58 -4.19 -3.89
N PHE A 46 1.99 -3.09 -3.46
CA PHE A 46 1.56 -2.86 -2.09
C PHE A 46 0.05 -3.00 -2.01
N VAL A 47 -0.44 -3.83 -1.09
CA VAL A 47 -1.86 -3.95 -0.76
C VAL A 47 -2.05 -3.43 0.65
N GLY A 48 -2.80 -2.33 0.79
CA GLY A 48 -3.25 -1.83 2.08
C GLY A 48 -4.70 -2.20 2.28
N ALA A 49 -5.01 -3.01 3.31
CA ALA A 49 -6.38 -3.43 3.63
C ALA A 49 -7.04 -2.58 4.73
N LEU A 50 -6.28 -1.68 5.36
CA LEU A 50 -6.73 -0.92 6.54
C LEU A 50 -6.34 0.55 6.44
N TYR A 51 -7.15 1.39 7.09
CA TYR A 51 -6.85 2.81 7.28
C TYR A 51 -5.79 2.97 8.38
N LEU A 52 -4.52 2.94 8.00
CA LEU A 52 -3.40 3.07 8.93
C LEU A 52 -2.64 4.38 8.73
N PRO A 53 -2.16 5.02 9.82
CA PRO A 53 -1.21 6.12 9.71
C PRO A 53 0.12 5.55 9.19
N MET A 54 0.52 6.01 8.02
CA MET A 54 1.78 5.60 7.40
C MET A 54 2.58 6.80 6.94
N GLU A 55 3.89 6.65 6.97
CA GLU A 55 4.81 7.57 6.33
C GLU A 55 5.26 7.02 4.99
N ILE A 56 5.10 7.80 3.93
CA ILE A 56 5.43 7.40 2.58
C ILE A 56 6.57 8.27 2.07
N SER A 57 7.58 7.64 1.47
CA SER A 57 8.63 8.35 0.75
C SER A 57 8.89 7.76 -0.62
N VAL A 58 9.29 8.62 -1.56
CA VAL A 58 9.76 8.21 -2.88
C VAL A 58 11.27 8.35 -2.89
N THR A 59 11.98 7.27 -3.17
CA THR A 59 13.43 7.23 -3.10
C THR A 59 14.06 7.17 -4.48
N GLY A 60 15.18 7.87 -4.68
CA GLY A 60 16.00 7.76 -5.90
C GLY A 60 15.39 8.33 -7.19
N ALA A 61 14.23 9.01 -7.12
CA ALA A 61 13.61 9.63 -8.28
C ALA A 61 14.44 10.82 -8.80
N THR A 62 14.64 10.87 -10.11
CA THR A 62 15.34 11.97 -10.80
C THR A 62 14.60 12.38 -12.08
N LYS A 63 15.02 13.47 -12.73
CA LYS A 63 14.46 13.85 -14.05
C LYS A 63 14.70 12.78 -15.13
N LYS A 64 15.83 12.07 -15.06
CA LYS A 64 16.21 11.01 -16.02
C LYS A 64 15.53 9.67 -15.71
N ALA A 65 15.31 9.38 -14.42
CA ALA A 65 14.63 8.19 -13.94
C ALA A 65 13.54 8.60 -12.93
N PRO A 66 12.37 9.07 -13.40
CA PRO A 66 11.29 9.46 -12.49
C PRO A 66 10.69 8.23 -11.79
N TYR A 67 10.12 8.44 -10.62
CA TYR A 67 9.15 7.49 -10.08
C TYR A 67 7.85 7.56 -10.90
N LEU A 68 7.32 6.40 -11.24
CA LEU A 68 6.03 6.22 -11.92
C LEU A 68 5.26 5.12 -11.21
N GLY A 69 4.01 5.39 -10.86
CA GLY A 69 3.15 4.40 -10.24
C GLY A 69 1.68 4.80 -10.27
N PHE A 70 0.82 3.89 -9.85
CA PHE A 70 -0.61 4.15 -9.72
C PHE A 70 -1.16 3.54 -8.43
N VAL A 71 -2.31 4.07 -8.03
CA VAL A 71 -3.07 3.62 -6.87
C VAL A 71 -4.51 3.40 -7.31
N MET A 72 -5.05 2.25 -6.95
CA MET A 72 -6.46 1.92 -7.10
C MET A 72 -7.04 1.73 -5.70
N GLU A 73 -8.00 2.57 -5.33
CA GLU A 73 -8.78 2.37 -4.12
C GLU A 73 -9.71 1.17 -4.31
N LEU A 74 -9.76 0.32 -3.28
CA LEU A 74 -10.61 -0.86 -3.23
C LEU A 74 -11.89 -0.48 -2.51
N ASP A 75 -13.01 -0.72 -3.18
CA ASP A 75 -14.30 -0.65 -2.54
C ASP A 75 -14.60 -1.98 -1.85
N LEU A 76 -14.36 -2.00 -0.53
CA LEU A 76 -14.57 -3.20 0.27
C LEU A 76 -16.06 -3.42 0.61
N THR A 77 -16.98 -2.50 0.28
CA THR A 77 -18.41 -2.69 0.58
C THR A 77 -19.04 -3.81 -0.25
N HIS A 78 -18.37 -4.21 -1.34
CA HIS A 78 -18.83 -5.27 -2.24
C HIS A 78 -18.15 -6.62 -2.02
N LEU A 79 -17.22 -6.72 -1.08
CA LEU A 79 -16.65 -8.01 -0.70
C LEU A 79 -17.64 -8.73 0.22
N PRO A 80 -18.05 -9.99 -0.07
CA PRO A 80 -18.80 -10.77 0.89
C PRO A 80 -17.96 -10.87 2.17
N SER A 81 -18.60 -10.69 3.33
CA SER A 81 -17.95 -10.91 4.61
C SER A 81 -17.36 -12.31 4.64
N MET A 82 -16.03 -12.42 4.49
CA MET A 82 -15.33 -13.65 4.84
C MET A 82 -15.37 -13.76 6.36
N GLY A 83 -16.47 -14.29 6.90
CA GLY A 83 -16.69 -14.36 8.33
C GLY A 83 -18.07 -14.84 8.73
N ASP A 84 -18.51 -16.00 8.23
CA ASP A 84 -19.68 -16.70 8.77
C ASP A 84 -19.30 -18.03 9.48
N ASP A 85 -18.04 -18.17 9.91
CA ASP A 85 -17.58 -19.27 10.79
C ASP A 85 -16.81 -18.77 12.03
N ALA A 86 -17.02 -17.51 12.43
CA ALA A 86 -16.51 -16.99 13.71
C ALA A 86 -17.68 -16.65 14.62
N SER A 87 -18.23 -17.68 15.27
CA SER A 87 -19.19 -17.50 16.35
C SER A 87 -18.59 -16.60 17.43
N ASN A 88 -19.22 -15.44 17.63
CA ASN A 88 -19.11 -14.57 18.80
C ASN A 88 -17.70 -14.03 19.10
N ALA A 89 -17.27 -13.05 18.32
CA ALA A 89 -16.37 -12.01 18.80
C ALA A 89 -16.96 -10.66 18.40
N GLU A 90 -17.19 -9.80 19.40
CA GLU A 90 -17.42 -8.37 19.23
C GLU A 90 -16.49 -7.79 18.15
N PRO A 91 -16.93 -6.86 17.29
CA PRO A 91 -16.06 -6.25 16.29
C PRO A 91 -15.05 -5.32 16.97
N THR A 92 -14.01 -5.90 17.55
CA THR A 92 -12.85 -5.17 18.02
C THR A 92 -12.21 -4.52 16.79
N LYS A 93 -12.04 -3.20 16.84
CA LYS A 93 -11.33 -2.39 15.83
C LYS A 93 -9.83 -2.69 15.80
N GLN A 94 -9.45 -3.97 15.78
CA GLN A 94 -8.09 -4.44 15.65
C GLN A 94 -7.99 -5.17 14.31
N GLY A 95 -7.90 -4.39 13.24
CA GLY A 95 -7.72 -4.93 11.89
C GLY A 95 -6.42 -5.73 11.79
N PHE A 96 -6.45 -6.79 11.00
CA PHE A 96 -5.29 -7.61 10.65
C PHE A 96 -4.19 -6.75 10.01
N CYS A 97 -3.07 -6.57 10.71
CA CYS A 97 -1.96 -5.71 10.29
C CYS A 97 -1.09 -6.42 9.23
N GLY A 98 -1.48 -6.33 7.96
CA GLY A 98 -0.74 -6.91 6.84
C GLY A 98 -0.38 -5.85 5.81
N ALA A 99 0.80 -5.27 5.92
CA ALA A 99 1.41 -4.46 4.87
C ALA A 99 2.59 -5.24 4.30
N SER A 100 2.32 -6.12 3.32
CA SER A 100 3.37 -6.94 2.71
C SER A 100 3.58 -6.54 1.26
N PRO A 101 4.83 -6.29 0.82
CA PRO A 101 5.15 -6.28 -0.59
C PRO A 101 4.81 -7.65 -1.17
N VAL A 102 3.92 -7.70 -2.14
CA VAL A 102 3.55 -8.95 -2.81
C VAL A 102 4.33 -9.04 -4.11
N LYS A 103 5.03 -10.15 -4.31
CA LYS A 103 5.73 -10.43 -5.56
C LYS A 103 4.75 -11.00 -6.60
N PRO A 104 4.97 -10.73 -7.90
CA PRO A 104 4.24 -11.41 -8.96
C PRO A 104 4.26 -12.94 -8.75
N GLY A 105 3.09 -13.58 -8.78
CA GLY A 105 2.93 -15.03 -8.61
C GLY A 105 2.61 -15.53 -7.19
N GLN A 106 2.41 -14.64 -6.20
CA GLN A 106 2.05 -15.04 -4.82
C GLN A 106 0.53 -15.03 -4.53
N ILE A 107 -0.31 -14.71 -5.50
CA ILE A 107 -1.78 -14.80 -5.37
C ILE A 107 -2.27 -16.03 -6.15
N SER A 108 -2.74 -17.04 -5.41
CA SER A 108 -3.32 -18.27 -5.96
C SER A 108 -4.84 -18.18 -6.02
#